data_AF-A0A817N5H8-F1
#
_entry.id   AF-A0A817N5H8-F1
#
_cell.length_a   1.000
_cell.length_b   1.000
_cell.length_c   1.000
_cell.angle_alpha   90.00
_cell.angle_beta   90.00
_cell.angle_gamma   90.00
#
_symmetry.space_group_name_H-M   'P 1'
#
loop_
_entity.id
_entity.type
_entity.pdbx_description
1 polymer ?
#
loop_
_entity_poly.entity_id
_entity_poly.type
_entity_poly.pdbx_seq_one_letter_code
_entity_poly.pdbx_strand_id
1 'polypeptide(L)'
;MLRNLLNSLWNLFLRLNLFETHSSDVRSAPIEKLATRIYIVSLINFLIIIGIISAFIVRTENGIEYTPSNEKFIQLARIYPNTLQCRCSKVGIAYETFVKTNVDFHQVCSSKFIEQEWIDSISIEKSISLSATSDVRYYLSFFWQAIAGFCTLGKNTWMNAIA
;
A
#
# COMPACT_ATOMS: atom_id res chain seq x y z
N MET A 1 -29.82 49.20 20.87
CA MET A 1 -30.69 48.14 20.29
C MET A 1 -30.61 46.82 21.08
N LEU A 2 -29.41 46.25 21.29
CA LEU A 2 -29.20 45.01 22.05
C LEU A 2 -29.79 45.00 23.48
N ARG A 3 -29.64 46.10 24.21
CA ARG A 3 -30.17 46.27 25.59
C ARG A 3 -31.71 46.19 25.67
N ASN A 4 -32.40 46.69 24.64
CA ASN A 4 -33.87 46.66 24.61
C ASN A 4 -34.40 45.27 24.26
N LEU A 5 -33.68 44.51 23.43
CA LEU A 5 -33.99 43.12 23.11
C LEU A 5 -33.80 42.21 24.34
N LEU A 6 -32.68 42.38 25.06
CA LEU A 6 -32.41 41.67 26.33
C LEU A 6 -33.50 41.93 27.38
N ASN A 7 -33.91 43.18 27.54
CA ASN A 7 -34.98 43.53 28.47
C ASN A 7 -36.34 42.94 28.07
N SER A 8 -36.64 42.89 26.77
CA SER A 8 -37.88 42.27 26.27
C SER A 8 -37.90 40.76 26.52
N LEU A 9 -36.80 40.08 26.23
CA LEU A 9 -36.64 38.64 26.49
C LEU A 9 -36.70 38.32 27.99
N TRP A 10 -36.11 39.18 28.84
CA TRP A 10 -36.19 39.05 30.28
C TRP A 10 -37.61 39.17 30.82
N ASN A 11 -38.38 40.14 30.30
CA ASN A 11 -39.78 40.32 30.67
C ASN A 11 -40.66 39.16 30.20
N LEU A 12 -40.36 38.57 29.05
CA LEU A 12 -41.03 37.36 28.56
C LEU A 12 -40.70 36.16 29.47
N PHE A 13 -39.43 35.98 29.83
CA PHE A 13 -38.96 34.94 30.75
C PHE A 13 -39.63 35.04 32.12
N LEU A 14 -39.80 36.24 32.66
CA LEU A 14 -40.46 36.46 33.95
C LEU A 14 -41.97 36.13 33.93
N ARG A 15 -42.61 36.15 32.75
CA ARG A 15 -44.05 35.90 32.56
C ARG A 15 -44.40 34.46 32.21
N LEU A 16 -43.42 33.65 31.81
CA LEU A 16 -43.62 32.25 31.42
C LEU A 16 -43.96 31.38 32.64
N ASN A 17 -45.03 30.58 32.51
CA ASN A 17 -45.41 29.51 33.43
C ASN A 17 -45.72 28.25 32.59
N LEU A 18 -44.75 27.37 32.43
CA LEU A 18 -44.88 26.18 31.58
C LEU A 18 -45.71 25.07 32.24
N PHE A 19 -45.77 25.08 33.58
CA PHE A 19 -46.46 24.08 34.40
C PHE A 19 -47.81 24.60 34.93
N GLU A 20 -48.44 25.53 34.22
CA GLU A 20 -49.71 26.13 34.63
C GLU A 20 -50.80 25.06 34.79
N THR A 21 -51.39 24.98 35.99
CA THR A 21 -52.49 24.06 36.29
C THR A 21 -53.75 24.86 36.62
N HIS A 22 -54.92 24.41 36.12
CA HIS A 22 -56.24 25.02 36.40
C HIS A 22 -56.77 24.72 37.82
N SER A 23 -55.88 24.68 38.83
CA SER A 23 -56.25 24.46 40.23
C SER A 23 -56.70 25.77 40.88
N SER A 24 -57.71 25.71 41.75
CA SER A 24 -58.20 26.86 42.52
C SER A 24 -57.31 27.21 43.73
N ASP A 25 -56.18 26.51 43.90
CA ASP A 25 -55.25 26.71 44.99
C ASP A 25 -54.33 27.91 44.70
N VAL A 26 -54.40 28.94 45.55
CA VAL A 26 -53.56 30.14 45.42
C VAL A 26 -52.07 29.82 45.62
N ARG A 27 -51.74 28.68 46.26
CA ARG A 27 -50.38 28.29 46.60
C ARG A 27 -49.62 27.59 45.47
N SER A 28 -50.29 27.11 44.43
CA SER A 28 -49.68 26.40 43.30
C SER A 28 -48.96 27.35 42.33
N ALA A 29 -49.55 28.50 42.02
CA ALA A 29 -49.01 29.48 41.06
C ALA A 29 -47.53 29.92 41.29
N PRO A 30 -47.05 30.23 42.52
CA PRO A 30 -45.64 30.56 42.72
C PRO A 30 -44.70 29.35 42.56
N ILE A 31 -45.17 28.15 42.91
CA ILE A 31 -44.41 26.90 42.80
C ILE A 31 -44.24 26.52 41.33
N GLU A 32 -45.30 26.63 40.52
CA GLU A 32 -45.27 26.36 39.08
C GLU A 32 -44.32 27.31 38.33
N LYS A 33 -44.35 28.60 38.68
CA LYS A 33 -43.42 29.61 38.13
C LYS A 33 -41.97 29.31 38.52
N LEU A 34 -41.73 28.88 39.76
CA LEU A 34 -40.40 28.47 40.21
C LEU A 34 -39.91 27.21 39.47
N ALA A 35 -40.77 26.20 39.34
CA ALA A 35 -40.48 24.99 38.58
C ALA A 35 -40.16 25.29 37.10
N THR A 36 -40.93 26.20 36.49
CA THR A 36 -40.70 26.67 35.11
C THR A 36 -39.32 27.31 34.97
N ARG A 37 -38.92 28.17 35.92
CA ARG A 37 -37.59 28.81 35.91
C ARG A 37 -36.46 27.80 36.05
N ILE A 38 -36.58 26.87 37.00
CA ILE A 38 -35.59 25.81 37.20
C ILE A 38 -35.47 24.95 35.94
N TYR A 39 -36.59 24.57 35.33
CA TYR A 39 -36.61 23.78 34.11
C TYR A 39 -35.91 24.51 32.94
N ILE A 40 -36.27 25.77 32.67
CA ILE A 40 -35.66 26.53 31.57
C ILE A 40 -34.16 26.73 31.79
N VAL A 41 -33.73 27.07 33.02
CA VAL A 41 -32.30 27.22 33.33
C VAL A 41 -31.57 25.89 33.15
N SER A 42 -32.15 24.78 33.61
CA SER A 42 -31.58 23.45 33.43
C SER A 42 -31.50 23.05 31.95
N LEU A 43 -32.54 23.34 31.16
CA LEU A 43 -32.58 23.07 29.72
C LEU A 43 -31.51 23.87 28.97
N ILE A 44 -31.40 25.18 29.25
CA ILE A 44 -30.36 26.02 28.66
C ILE A 44 -28.97 25.50 29.02
N ASN A 45 -28.76 25.13 30.29
CA ASN A 45 -27.48 24.58 30.74
C ASN A 45 -27.14 23.26 30.00
N PHE A 46 -28.11 22.35 29.85
CA PHE A 46 -27.93 21.10 29.12
C PHE A 46 -27.58 21.34 27.64
N LEU A 47 -28.27 22.26 26.97
CA LEU A 47 -27.99 22.63 25.59
C LEU A 47 -26.60 23.26 25.43
N ILE A 48 -26.18 24.10 26.39
CA ILE A 48 -24.83 24.66 26.42
C ILE A 48 -23.79 23.54 26.57
N ILE A 49 -23.99 22.59 27.49
CA ILE A 49 -23.08 21.46 27.69
C ILE A 49 -22.93 20.64 26.41
N ILE A 50 -24.04 20.30 25.74
CA ILE A 50 -24.01 19.58 24.45
C ILE A 50 -23.28 20.40 23.38
N GLY A 51 -23.58 21.71 23.29
CA GLY A 51 -22.92 22.62 22.35
C GLY A 51 -21.40 22.66 22.54
N ILE A 52 -20.95 22.73 23.80
CA ILE A 52 -19.53 22.67 24.14
C ILE A 52 -18.96 21.32 23.71
N ILE A 53 -19.53 20.20 24.16
CA ILE A 53 -19.00 18.86 23.84
C ILE A 53 -18.91 18.65 22.31
N SER A 54 -19.95 19.01 21.57
CA SER A 54 -19.97 18.89 20.11
C SER A 54 -18.97 19.81 19.40
N ALA A 55 -18.65 20.98 19.96
CA ALA A 55 -17.62 21.87 19.42
C ALA A 55 -16.20 21.34 19.68
N PHE A 56 -15.99 20.68 20.83
CA PHE A 56 -14.69 20.12 21.21
C PHE A 56 -14.46 18.68 20.72
N ILE A 57 -15.43 18.07 20.03
CA ILE A 57 -15.24 16.73 19.47
C ILE A 57 -14.18 16.79 18.37
N VAL A 58 -13.06 16.10 18.60
CA VAL A 58 -11.97 16.03 17.62
C VAL A 58 -12.49 15.31 16.38
N ARG A 59 -12.31 15.94 15.21
CA ARG A 59 -12.64 15.33 13.93
C ARG A 59 -11.38 14.70 13.34
N THR A 60 -11.45 13.41 13.02
CA THR A 60 -10.38 12.74 12.27
C THR A 60 -10.47 13.15 10.81
N GLU A 61 -9.40 13.76 10.29
CA GLU A 61 -9.27 14.06 8.87
C GLU A 61 -8.35 13.05 8.20
N ASN A 62 -8.77 12.55 7.03
CA ASN A 62 -7.96 11.63 6.23
C ASN A 62 -7.13 12.43 5.22
N GLY A 63 -5.81 12.34 5.33
CA GLY A 63 -4.87 12.89 4.34
C GLY A 63 -4.35 11.80 3.40
N ILE A 64 -4.15 12.15 2.12
CA ILE A 64 -3.51 11.27 1.13
C ILE A 64 -2.18 11.91 0.71
N GLU A 65 -1.09 11.19 0.92
CA GLU A 65 0.24 11.60 0.47
C GLU A 65 0.64 10.80 -0.77
N TYR A 66 0.87 11.48 -1.89
CA TYR A 66 1.33 10.85 -3.12
C TYR A 66 2.85 10.75 -3.13
N THR A 67 3.37 9.56 -3.43
CA THR A 67 4.81 9.29 -3.58
C THR A 67 5.68 9.83 -2.42
N PRO A 68 5.44 9.40 -1.16
CA PRO A 68 6.22 9.86 -0.03
C PRO A 68 7.68 9.42 -0.15
N SER A 69 8.62 10.23 0.35
CA SER A 69 9.99 9.78 0.54
C SER A 69 10.05 8.66 1.59
N ASN A 70 11.13 7.85 1.57
CA ASN A 70 11.29 6.75 2.54
C ASN A 70 11.28 7.27 3.99
N GLU A 71 11.95 8.39 4.25
CA GLU A 71 11.97 9.02 5.57
C GLU A 71 10.57 9.47 6.01
N LYS A 72 9.82 10.09 5.10
CA LYS A 72 8.45 10.54 5.37
C LYS A 72 7.53 9.35 5.66
N PHE A 73 7.68 8.25 4.90
CA PHE A 73 6.94 7.03 5.14
C PHE A 73 7.25 6.43 6.52
N ILE A 74 8.52 6.30 6.89
CA ILE A 74 8.93 5.79 8.20
C ILE A 74 8.36 6.66 9.33
N GLN A 75 8.39 7.99 9.16
CA GLN A 75 7.82 8.92 10.11
C GLN A 75 6.30 8.72 10.27
N LEU A 76 5.56 8.65 9.16
CA LEU A 76 4.11 8.44 9.16
C LEU A 76 3.73 7.08 9.75
N ALA A 77 4.49 6.02 9.46
CA ALA A 77 4.28 4.69 10.01
C ALA A 77 4.48 4.65 11.53
N ARG A 78 5.38 5.49 12.07
CA ARG A 78 5.57 5.65 13.52
C ARG A 78 4.42 6.43 14.16
N ILE A 79 3.91 7.48 13.51
CA ILE A 79 2.85 8.33 14.07
C ILE A 79 1.47 7.66 13.97
N TYR A 80 1.21 6.91 12.90
CA TYR A 80 -0.10 6.34 12.56
C TYR A 80 -0.05 4.81 12.33
N PRO A 81 0.44 4.01 13.30
CA PRO A 81 0.72 2.58 13.08
C PRO A 81 -0.52 1.75 12.73
N ASN A 82 -1.68 2.12 13.28
CA ASN A 82 -2.93 1.36 13.12
C ASN A 82 -3.86 1.92 12.04
N THR A 83 -3.60 3.14 11.56
CA THR A 83 -4.49 3.86 10.62
C THR A 83 -3.84 4.16 9.28
N LEU A 84 -2.51 4.04 9.17
CA LEU A 84 -1.81 4.21 7.91
C LEU A 84 -2.15 3.05 6.95
N GLN A 85 -2.64 3.40 5.76
CA GLN A 85 -2.94 2.44 4.70
C GLN A 85 -2.09 2.75 3.47
N CYS A 86 -1.31 1.76 3.02
CA CYS A 86 -0.55 1.84 1.77
C CYS A 86 -1.28 1.05 0.70
N ARG A 87 -2.02 1.75 -0.16
CA ARG A 87 -2.61 1.11 -1.34
C ARG A 87 -1.56 1.01 -2.44
N CYS A 88 -1.43 -0.16 -3.02
CA CYS A 88 -0.61 -0.34 -4.21
C CYS A 88 -1.24 0.42 -5.39
N SER A 89 -0.43 1.19 -6.12
CA SER A 89 -0.88 1.89 -7.33
C SER A 89 -1.18 0.93 -8.48
N LYS A 90 -0.50 -0.23 -8.49
CA LYS A 90 -0.72 -1.35 -9.41
C LYS A 90 -0.68 -2.64 -8.61
N VAL A 91 -1.62 -3.55 -8.89
CA VAL A 91 -1.72 -4.88 -8.23
C VAL A 91 -0.66 -5.85 -8.75
N GLY A 92 -0.19 -5.63 -9.96
CA GLY A 92 0.88 -6.38 -10.57
C GLY A 92 1.61 -5.48 -11.55
N ILE A 93 2.87 -5.80 -11.79
CA ILE A 93 3.70 -5.07 -12.72
C ILE A 93 4.34 -6.11 -13.64
N ALA A 94 4.30 -5.86 -14.94
CA ALA A 94 4.77 -6.82 -15.94
C ALA A 94 6.27 -7.10 -15.73
N TYR A 95 6.66 -8.37 -15.77
CA TYR A 95 8.03 -8.79 -15.45
C TYR A 95 9.09 -8.08 -16.32
N GLU A 96 8.74 -7.85 -17.58
CA GLU A 96 9.54 -7.10 -18.58
C GLU A 96 9.92 -5.67 -18.14
N THR A 97 9.18 -5.05 -17.22
CA THR A 97 9.44 -3.66 -16.81
C THR A 97 10.53 -3.51 -15.75
N PHE A 98 10.99 -4.61 -15.14
CA PHE A 98 12.05 -4.55 -14.12
C PHE A 98 13.25 -5.45 -14.43
N VAL A 99 13.03 -6.52 -15.18
CA VAL A 99 14.05 -7.52 -15.48
C VAL A 99 14.27 -7.52 -16.99
N LYS A 100 15.31 -6.79 -17.43
CA LYS A 100 15.85 -6.91 -18.79
C LYS A 100 17.13 -7.74 -18.73
N THR A 101 17.02 -9.01 -19.04
CA THR A 101 18.17 -9.93 -19.02
C THR A 101 18.66 -10.16 -20.44
N ASN A 102 19.86 -9.67 -20.74
CA ASN A 102 20.61 -10.04 -21.94
C ASN A 102 21.57 -11.16 -21.55
N VAL A 103 21.49 -12.31 -22.20
CA VAL A 103 22.41 -13.42 -21.96
C VAL A 103 23.47 -13.45 -23.04
N ASP A 104 24.72 -13.34 -22.59
CA ASP A 104 25.89 -13.53 -23.42
C ASP A 104 26.45 -14.94 -23.17
N PHE A 105 26.48 -15.76 -24.22
CA PHE A 105 27.10 -17.07 -24.15
C PHE A 105 28.62 -16.95 -24.29
N HIS A 106 29.35 -17.91 -23.72
CA HIS A 106 30.80 -17.97 -23.87
C HIS A 106 31.19 -17.99 -25.37
N GLN A 107 32.24 -17.26 -25.75
CA GLN A 107 32.66 -17.06 -27.15
C GLN A 107 32.89 -18.36 -27.93
N VAL A 108 33.23 -19.44 -27.22
CA VAL A 108 33.37 -20.79 -27.77
C VAL A 108 32.08 -21.29 -28.43
N CYS A 109 30.91 -20.90 -27.93
CA CYS A 109 29.60 -21.27 -28.45
C CYS A 109 29.21 -20.55 -29.74
N SER A 110 30.07 -19.64 -30.22
CA SER A 110 30.02 -18.99 -31.53
C SER A 110 31.26 -19.29 -32.38
N SER A 111 32.14 -20.17 -31.91
CA SER A 111 33.39 -20.52 -32.61
C SER A 111 33.18 -21.68 -33.58
N LYS A 112 34.10 -21.82 -34.55
CA LYS A 112 34.15 -22.97 -35.46
C LYS A 112 34.40 -24.30 -34.75
N PHE A 113 34.93 -24.29 -33.53
CA PHE A 113 35.31 -25.51 -32.82
C PHE A 113 34.14 -26.40 -32.39
N ILE A 114 32.94 -25.82 -32.28
CA ILE A 114 31.72 -26.55 -31.93
C ILE A 114 30.93 -27.01 -33.16
N GLU A 115 31.38 -26.68 -34.38
CA GLU A 115 30.74 -27.14 -35.61
C GLU A 115 31.14 -28.60 -35.87
N GLN A 116 30.17 -29.41 -36.29
CA GLN A 116 30.39 -30.84 -36.52
C GLN A 116 31.48 -31.09 -37.58
N GLU A 117 31.55 -30.24 -38.61
CA GLU A 117 32.59 -30.31 -39.65
C GLU A 117 34.01 -30.22 -39.05
N TRP A 118 34.23 -29.32 -38.09
CA TRP A 118 35.51 -29.22 -37.39
C TRP A 118 35.79 -30.47 -36.55
N ILE A 119 34.80 -30.92 -35.78
CA ILE A 119 34.92 -32.08 -34.89
C ILE A 119 35.26 -33.34 -35.69
N ASP A 120 34.58 -33.54 -36.82
CA ASP A 120 34.80 -34.67 -37.72
C ASP A 120 36.19 -34.59 -38.35
N SER A 121 36.64 -33.39 -38.76
CA SER A 121 37.97 -33.19 -39.38
C SER A 121 39.14 -33.55 -38.46
N ILE A 122 38.98 -33.41 -37.15
CA ILE A 122 39.99 -33.78 -36.16
C ILE A 122 39.77 -35.18 -35.59
N SER A 123 38.62 -35.81 -35.88
CA SER A 123 38.37 -37.19 -35.47
C SER A 123 39.23 -38.13 -36.29
N ILE A 124 40.02 -38.96 -35.60
CA ILE A 124 40.83 -39.99 -36.27
C ILE A 124 39.93 -41.19 -36.51
N GLU A 125 39.80 -41.61 -37.77
CA GLU A 125 39.17 -42.89 -38.09
C GLU A 125 39.90 -44.03 -37.36
N LYS A 126 39.11 -44.92 -36.76
CA LYS A 126 39.52 -46.07 -35.95
C LYS A 126 40.50 -47.03 -36.66
N SER A 127 40.75 -46.86 -37.96
CA SER A 127 41.50 -47.76 -38.84
C SER A 127 43.00 -47.49 -38.92
N ILE A 128 43.54 -46.39 -38.38
CA ILE A 128 44.97 -46.07 -38.52
C ILE A 128 45.69 -45.95 -37.15
N SER A 129 46.46 -46.99 -36.86
CA SER A 129 47.56 -47.11 -35.88
C SER A 129 47.24 -47.63 -34.47
N LEU A 130 48.08 -48.58 -34.05
CA LEU A 130 48.20 -49.16 -32.71
C LEU A 130 48.53 -48.13 -31.59
N SER A 131 48.48 -46.83 -31.86
CA SER A 131 48.83 -45.74 -30.93
C SER A 131 47.76 -44.65 -30.83
N ALA A 132 46.51 -44.92 -31.24
CA ALA A 132 45.41 -43.95 -31.20
C ALA A 132 45.15 -43.34 -29.80
N THR A 133 45.52 -44.04 -28.73
CA THR A 133 45.37 -43.56 -27.34
C THR A 133 46.38 -42.49 -26.93
N SER A 134 47.49 -42.31 -27.67
CA SER A 134 48.46 -41.22 -27.44
C SER A 134 48.21 -39.99 -28.31
N ASP A 135 47.29 -40.09 -29.28
CA ASP A 135 46.97 -38.96 -30.15
C ASP A 135 45.97 -38.02 -29.45
N VAL A 136 46.39 -36.79 -29.22
CA VAL A 136 45.58 -35.77 -28.56
C VAL A 136 44.26 -35.51 -29.29
N ARG A 137 44.24 -35.69 -30.62
CA ARG A 137 43.05 -35.46 -31.45
C ARG A 137 41.91 -36.42 -31.12
N TYR A 138 42.23 -37.63 -30.66
CA TYR A 138 41.24 -38.60 -30.19
C TYR A 138 40.44 -38.03 -29.02
N TYR A 139 41.09 -37.50 -27.99
CA TYR A 139 40.39 -36.89 -26.86
C TYR A 139 39.77 -35.54 -27.21
N LEU A 140 40.43 -34.77 -28.08
CA LEU A 140 40.02 -33.43 -28.43
C LEU A 140 38.66 -33.40 -29.15
N SER A 141 38.38 -34.37 -30.03
CA SER A 141 37.08 -34.49 -30.69
C SER A 141 35.94 -34.73 -29.68
N PHE A 142 36.13 -35.60 -28.69
CA PHE A 142 35.15 -35.83 -27.62
C PHE A 142 34.89 -34.58 -26.78
N PHE A 143 35.94 -33.84 -26.42
CA PHE A 143 35.79 -32.60 -25.66
C PHE A 143 35.00 -31.55 -26.46
N TRP A 144 35.31 -31.38 -27.75
CA TRP A 144 34.57 -30.43 -28.58
C TRP A 144 33.11 -30.84 -28.79
N GLN A 145 32.84 -32.14 -28.94
CA GLN A 145 31.46 -32.65 -28.98
C GLN A 145 30.69 -32.33 -27.69
N ALA A 146 31.32 -32.52 -26.52
CA ALA A 146 30.71 -32.20 -25.24
C ALA A 146 30.43 -30.69 -25.10
N ILE A 147 31.41 -29.85 -25.46
CA ILE A 147 31.25 -28.39 -25.44
C ILE A 147 30.12 -27.93 -26.36
N ALA A 148 30.03 -28.49 -27.58
CA ALA A 148 28.94 -28.22 -28.51
C ALA A 148 27.56 -28.58 -27.92
N GLY A 149 27.49 -29.72 -27.21
CA GLY A 149 26.30 -30.13 -26.47
C GLY A 149 25.92 -29.14 -25.37
N PHE A 150 26.87 -28.71 -24.54
CA PHE A 150 26.63 -27.70 -23.50
C PHE A 150 26.16 -26.36 -24.07
N CYS A 151 26.78 -25.91 -25.16
CA CYS A 151 26.37 -24.68 -25.84
C CYS A 151 24.94 -24.76 -26.36
N THR A 152 24.55 -25.89 -26.94
CA THR A 152 23.18 -26.13 -27.43
C THR A 152 22.19 -26.18 -26.28
N LEU A 153 22.49 -26.93 -25.23
CA LEU A 153 21.65 -27.04 -24.05
C LEU A 153 21.44 -25.68 -23.37
N GLY A 154 22.51 -24.91 -23.21
CA GLY A 154 22.45 -23.57 -22.62
C GLY A 154 21.58 -22.62 -23.43
N LYS A 155 21.76 -22.58 -24.75
CA LYS A 155 20.94 -21.75 -25.65
C LYS A 155 19.47 -22.13 -25.61
N ASN A 156 19.15 -23.43 -25.69
CA ASN A 156 17.77 -23.91 -25.67
C ASN A 156 17.10 -23.66 -24.32
N THR A 157 17.81 -23.90 -23.22
CA THR A 157 17.29 -23.64 -21.87
C THR A 157 16.95 -22.17 -21.69
N TRP A 158 17.81 -21.28 -22.16
CA TRP A 158 17.55 -19.85 -22.11
C TRP A 158 16.36 -19.45 -22.99
N MET A 159 16.31 -19.90 -24.25
CA MET A 159 15.19 -19.61 -25.15
C MET A 159 13.85 -20.12 -24.61
N ASN A 160 13.83 -21.28 -23.96
CA ASN A 160 12.63 -21.83 -23.33
C ASN A 160 12.23 -21.11 -22.03
N ALA A 161 13.18 -20.48 -21.34
CA ALA A 161 12.90 -19.72 -20.11
C ALA A 161 12.29 -18.34 -20.39
N ILE A 162 12.47 -17.83 -21.62
CA ILE A 162 11.94 -16.52 -22.06
C ILE A 162 10.71 -16.63 -22.99
N ALA A 163 10.33 -17.84 -23.39
CA ALA A 163 9.12 -18.12 -24.18
C ALA A 163 7.91 -18.38 -23.27
#